data_AF-A0A5K0WDM0-F1
#
_entry.id   AF-A0A5K0WDM0-F1
#
_cell.length_a   1.000
_cell.length_b   1.000
_cell.length_c   1.000
_cell.angle_alpha   90.00
_cell.angle_beta   90.00
_cell.angle_gamma   90.00
#
_symmetry.space_group_name_H-M   'P 1'
#
loop_
_entity.id
_entity.type
_entity.pdbx_description
1 polymer ?
#
loop_
_entity_poly.entity_id
_entity_poly.type
_entity_poly.pdbx_seq_one_letter_code
_entity_poly.pdbx_strand_id
1 'polypeptide(L)'
;VKWIRVLYTDFAAFTRDQEMLISEENTFDYIEGFVIINRTSVLSNWRSSFNPKDPAQASLFESHGKTLFCLEMTKNFNHGDLDSVNQ
;
A
#
# COMPACT_ATOMS: atom_id res chain seq x y z
N VAL A 1 8.67 11.08 5.83
CA VAL A 1 7.37 10.38 5.72
C VAL A 1 7.62 8.95 5.28
N LYS A 2 6.86 7.99 5.82
CA LYS A 2 6.87 6.60 5.37
C LYS A 2 5.66 6.42 4.47
N TRP A 3 5.88 6.17 3.19
CA TRP A 3 4.82 6.03 2.19
C TRP A 3 4.65 4.56 1.84
N ILE A 4 3.44 4.04 2.01
CA ILE A 4 3.10 2.62 1.90
C ILE A 4 1.99 2.45 0.85
N ARG A 5 2.13 1.40 0.03
CA ARG A 5 1.08 0.92 -0.88
C ARG A 5 0.87 -0.58 -0.67
N VAL A 6 -0.38 -1.00 -0.53
CA VAL A 6 -0.78 -2.40 -0.35
C VAL A 6 -1.88 -2.77 -1.35
N LEU A 7 -1.81 -3.98 -1.90
CA LEU A 7 -2.79 -4.48 -2.89
C LEU A 7 -3.77 -5.46 -2.24
N TYR A 8 -5.04 -5.28 -2.58
CA TYR A 8 -6.15 -6.17 -2.24
C TYR A 8 -6.75 -6.73 -3.53
N THR A 9 -7.21 -7.98 -3.46
CA THR A 9 -8.02 -8.63 -4.50
C THR A 9 -9.52 -8.58 -4.20
N ASP A 10 -9.89 -8.44 -2.93
CA ASP A 10 -11.27 -8.41 -2.46
C ASP A 10 -11.67 -6.98 -2.06
N PHE A 11 -12.77 -6.49 -2.65
CA PHE A 11 -13.23 -5.12 -2.41
C PHE A 11 -13.74 -4.93 -0.99
N ALA A 12 -14.41 -5.94 -0.43
CA ALA A 12 -14.96 -5.84 0.92
C ALA A 12 -13.86 -5.80 1.99
N ALA A 13 -12.77 -6.52 1.80
CA ALA A 13 -11.57 -6.40 2.64
C ALA A 13 -10.92 -5.03 2.49
N PHE A 14 -10.77 -4.53 1.26
CA PHE A 14 -10.22 -3.20 0.99
C PHE A 14 -11.02 -2.09 1.69
N THR A 15 -12.35 -2.05 1.54
CA THR A 15 -13.17 -0.99 2.14
C THR A 15 -13.25 -1.11 3.65
N ARG A 16 -13.36 -2.34 4.19
CA ARG A 16 -13.37 -2.56 5.64
C ARG A 16 -12.10 -2.06 6.31
N ASP A 17 -10.93 -2.36 5.74
CA ASP A 17 -9.66 -1.91 6.29
C ASP A 17 -9.52 -0.39 6.14
N GLN A 18 -9.94 0.17 5.00
CA GLN A 18 -9.94 1.62 4.79
C GLN A 18 -10.83 2.36 5.81
N GLU A 19 -12.06 1.88 6.03
CA GLU A 19 -13.02 2.42 7.00
C GLU A 19 -12.50 2.31 8.45
N MET A 20 -11.90 1.18 8.80
CA MET A 20 -11.27 0.99 10.11
C MET A 20 -10.14 2.01 10.31
N LEU A 21 -9.23 2.13 9.35
CA LEU A 21 -8.07 3.00 9.46
C LEU A 21 -8.44 4.48 9.57
N ILE A 22 -9.50 4.95 8.90
CA ILE A 22 -9.96 6.35 9.03
C ILE A 22 -10.71 6.62 10.35
N SER A 23 -11.19 5.57 11.01
CA SER A 23 -11.95 5.70 12.26
C SER A 23 -11.07 5.76 13.52
N GLU A 24 -9.79 5.38 13.42
CA GLU A 24 -8.86 5.34 14.54
C GLU A 24 -8.15 6.69 14.77
N GLU A 25 -8.01 7.12 16.02
CA GLU A 25 -7.34 8.40 16.36
C GLU A 25 -5.81 8.37 16.14
N ASN A 26 -5.17 7.21 16.31
CA ASN A 26 -3.70 7.06 16.25
C ASN A 26 -3.25 6.24 15.03
N THR A 27 -3.80 6.58 13.87
CA THR A 27 -3.60 5.88 12.58
C THR A 27 -2.61 6.61 11.66
N PHE A 28 -2.63 6.33 10.35
CA PHE A 28 -1.88 7.03 9.31
C PHE A 28 -2.32 8.49 9.14
N ASP A 29 -1.38 9.35 8.74
CA ASP A 29 -1.62 10.79 8.53
C ASP A 29 -2.29 11.08 7.17
N TYR A 30 -2.29 10.11 6.27
CA TYR A 30 -2.92 10.16 4.96
C TYR A 30 -3.41 8.77 4.59
N ILE A 31 -4.65 8.67 4.10
CA ILE A 31 -5.29 7.42 3.67
C ILE A 31 -6.07 7.72 2.39
N GLU A 32 -5.71 7.06 1.29
CA GLU A 32 -6.41 7.09 0.02
C GLU A 32 -6.50 5.68 -0.59
N GLY A 33 -7.20 5.55 -1.71
CA GLY A 33 -7.16 4.32 -2.48
C GLY A 33 -7.63 4.49 -3.91
N PHE A 34 -7.20 3.57 -4.77
CA PHE A 34 -7.56 3.56 -6.18
C PHE A 34 -7.79 2.15 -6.71
N VAL A 35 -8.66 2.05 -7.73
CA VAL A 35 -8.98 0.80 -8.41
C VAL A 35 -8.06 0.62 -9.61
N ILE A 36 -7.48 -0.57 -9.74
CA ILE A 36 -6.62 -0.96 -10.85
C ILE A 36 -7.36 -2.00 -11.68
N ILE A 37 -7.77 -1.63 -12.89
CA ILE A 37 -8.53 -2.49 -13.80
C ILE A 37 -7.63 -2.91 -14.96
N ASN A 38 -7.54 -4.22 -15.21
CA ASN A 38 -6.88 -4.79 -16.40
C ASN A 38 -5.44 -4.30 -16.64
N ARG A 39 -4.62 -4.19 -15.58
CA ARG A 39 -3.19 -3.85 -15.68
C ARG A 39 -2.32 -4.98 -15.16
N THR A 40 -1.42 -5.50 -15.99
CA THR A 40 -0.51 -6.62 -15.69
C THR A 40 0.75 -6.24 -14.92
N SER A 41 1.25 -5.02 -15.13
CA SER A 41 2.59 -4.58 -14.69
C SER A 41 2.54 -3.58 -13.53
N VAL A 42 1.70 -3.82 -12.53
CA VAL A 42 1.45 -2.87 -11.43
C VAL A 42 2.71 -2.67 -10.56
N LEU A 43 3.26 -3.77 -10.01
CA LEU A 43 4.40 -3.68 -9.10
C LEU A 43 5.69 -3.26 -9.81
N SER A 44 5.88 -3.65 -11.07
CA SER A 44 7.06 -3.24 -11.84
C SER A 44 7.12 -1.72 -12.05
N ASN A 45 5.96 -1.07 -12.25
CA ASN A 45 5.89 0.38 -12.41
C ASN A 45 6.19 1.13 -11.11
N TRP A 46 5.90 0.54 -9.95
CA TRP A 46 6.17 1.17 -8.66
C TRP A 46 7.63 1.06 -8.22
N ARG A 47 8.40 0.12 -8.77
CA ARG A 47 9.82 -0.09 -8.41
C ARG A 47 10.73 1.10 -8.70
N SER A 48 10.31 2.06 -9.53
CA SER A 48 11.05 3.31 -9.72
C SER A 48 10.99 4.23 -8.50
N SER A 49 10.03 4.04 -7.61
CA SER A 49 9.74 4.97 -6.50
C SER A 49 9.51 4.27 -5.15
N PHE A 50 9.25 2.97 -5.13
CA PHE A 50 8.98 2.17 -3.94
C PHE A 50 9.82 0.90 -3.90
N ASN A 51 10.35 0.59 -2.72
CA ASN A 51 11.04 -0.67 -2.46
C ASN A 51 10.06 -1.67 -1.83
N PRO A 52 9.84 -2.85 -2.43
CA PRO A 52 8.99 -3.87 -1.83
C PRO A 52 9.62 -4.43 -0.55
N LYS A 53 8.79 -4.75 0.45
CA LYS A 53 9.24 -5.38 1.70
C LYS A 53 9.89 -6.75 1.45
N ASP A 54 9.37 -7.51 0.49
CA ASP A 54 9.95 -8.75 -0.02
C ASP A 54 10.12 -8.66 -1.54
N PRO A 55 11.33 -8.33 -2.04
CA PRO A 55 11.60 -8.23 -3.48
C PRO A 55 11.42 -9.54 -4.25
N ALA A 56 11.65 -10.69 -3.60
CA ALA A 56 11.56 -12.01 -4.24
C ALA A 56 10.10 -12.44 -4.44
N GLN A 57 9.23 -12.21 -3.46
CA GLN A 57 7.80 -12.43 -3.63
C GLN A 57 7.20 -11.40 -4.60
N ALA A 58 7.62 -10.14 -4.51
CA ALA A 58 7.13 -9.09 -5.39
C ALA A 58 7.51 -9.29 -6.87
N SER A 59 8.58 -10.03 -7.18
CA SER A 59 8.95 -10.36 -8.58
C SER A 59 8.14 -11.49 -9.19
N LEU A 60 7.52 -12.32 -8.36
CA LEU A 60 6.66 -13.42 -8.80
C LEU A 60 5.19 -12.99 -8.94
N PHE A 61 4.83 -11.80 -8.46
CA PHE A 61 3.47 -11.31 -8.50
C PHE A 61 3.06 -10.88 -9.92
N GLU A 62 1.98 -11.50 -10.40
CA GLU A 62 1.30 -11.13 -11.63
C GLU A 62 -0.19 -10.89 -11.34
N SER A 63 -0.72 -9.74 -11.78
CA SER A 63 -2.14 -9.42 -11.55
C SER A 63 -3.09 -10.20 -12.47
N HIS A 64 -2.58 -10.80 -13.56
CA HIS A 64 -3.36 -11.51 -14.57
C HIS A 64 -4.54 -10.70 -15.15
N GLY A 65 -4.41 -9.36 -15.22
CA GLY A 65 -5.49 -8.48 -15.69
C GLY A 65 -6.70 -8.39 -14.75
N LYS A 66 -6.63 -8.98 -13.54
CA LYS A 66 -7.69 -8.88 -12.54
C LYS A 66 -7.85 -7.44 -12.07
N THR A 67 -9.05 -7.14 -11.57
CA THR A 67 -9.28 -5.91 -10.82
C THR A 67 -8.62 -6.03 -9.46
N LEU A 68 -7.80 -5.05 -9.10
CA LEU A 68 -7.13 -4.93 -7.80
C LEU A 68 -7.46 -3.60 -7.16
N PHE A 69 -7.34 -3.52 -5.85
CA PHE A 69 -7.55 -2.30 -5.07
C PHE A 69 -6.26 -1.95 -4.36
N CYS A 70 -5.78 -0.73 -4.53
CA CYS A 70 -4.62 -0.24 -3.83
C CYS A 70 -5.06 0.64 -2.66
N LEU A 71 -4.61 0.30 -1.46
CA LEU A 71 -4.66 1.17 -0.29
C LEU A 71 -3.33 1.93 -0.20
N GLU A 72 -3.40 3.25 -0.18
CA GLU A 72 -2.25 4.15 -0.14
C GLU A 72 -2.25 4.95 1.15
N MET A 73 -1.12 4.92 1.87
CA MET A 73 -1.04 5.49 3.22
C MET A 73 0.29 6.17 3.46
N THR A 74 0.30 7.23 4.29
CA THR A 74 1.56 7.80 4.80
C THR A 74 1.57 7.96 6.31
N LYS A 75 2.76 7.80 6.91
CA LYS A 75 3.02 8.16 8.30
C LYS A 75 4.09 9.25 8.35
N ASN A 76 3.78 10.35 9.00
CA ASN A 76 4.70 11.44 9.28
C ASN A 76 5.59 11.05 10.45
N PHE A 77 6.87 11.39 10.34
CA PHE A 77 7.84 11.11 11.39
C PHE A 77 8.97 12.14 11.32
N ASN A 78 9.56 12.43 12.48
CA ASN A 78 10.75 13.26 12.57
C ASN A 78 12.00 12.39 12.43
N HIS A 79 13.13 12.99 12.05
CA HIS A 79 14.40 12.25 11.91
C HIS A 79 14.84 11.50 13.18
N GLY A 80 14.41 11.94 14.36
CA GLY A 80 14.67 11.25 15.63
C GLY A 80 13.90 9.93 15.82
N ASP A 81 12.84 9.70 15.03
CA ASP A 81 11.94 8.55 15.16
C ASP A 81 12.21 7.46 14.10
N LEU A 82 13.30 7.57 13.33
CA LEU A 82 13.61 6.69 12.21
C LEU A 82 13.65 5.19 12.60
N ASP A 83 14.11 4.88 13.82
CA ASP A 83 14.26 3.50 14.28
C ASP A 83 12.90 2.86 14.65
N SER A 84 11.94 3.63 15.14
CA SER A 84 10.58 3.13 15.44
C SER A 84 9.73 3.00 14.19
N VAL A 85 10.02 3.81 13.17
CA VAL A 85 9.25 3.86 11.92
C VAL A 85 9.60 2.72 10.97
N ASN A 86 10.82 2.16 11.04
CA ASN A 86 11.27 1.10 10.12
C ASN A 86 10.95 -0.34 10.59
N GLN A 87 10.44 -0.52 11.80
CA GLN A 87 9.76 -1.77 12.19
C GLN A 87 8.45 -1.97 11.39
#